data_AF-A0A1G9I651-F1
#
_entry.id   AF-A0A1G9I651-F1
#
_cell.length_a   1.000
_cell.length_b   1.000
_cell.length_c   1.000
_cell.angle_alpha   90.00
_cell.angle_beta   90.00
_cell.angle_gamma   90.00
#
_symmetry.space_group_name_H-M   'P 1'
#
loop_
_entity.id
_entity.type
_entity.pdbx_description
1 polymer ?
#
loop_
_entity_poly.entity_id
_entity_poly.type
_entity_poly.pdbx_seq_one_letter_code
_entity_poly.pdbx_strand_id
1 'polypeptide(L)'
;MTDTLESPTHERAKKGTWAIWTVLALAVIVAVLAGALGYLGVSRATSQSGPGERTETLAEALPETFDLAVNLSFERDAMMAGVPPVVLRPLQQMTDESVLAWRARAQEIDSGDKELDATLTRISEGLDGIDELRTQMRDDRAKGTESYTALTNDLVSIVDELPSTGGGQAASSIEAIGHMPQAWEALGQERAIMTAVLSRSPLPGKKQISDTEIAALTEAEAGLRRSLAAFYEGSSGDQRRALDELTDGTAAEGATGVPAHQGVNEIIAGGDTALTPATYVASSTDFIRGLQEVLTASAQEIVEQAQADRDEAKRTALVAVVLTLAVVSVLVVVVIVLVVLLAVLVSRRRSTNTRGARG
;
A
#
# COMPACT_ATOMS: atom_id res chain seq x y z
N MET A 1 100.26 -22.17 -21.18
CA MET A 1 99.62 -23.18 -20.32
C MET A 1 98.39 -22.51 -19.70
N THR A 2 97.22 -22.85 -20.25
CA THR A 2 95.85 -22.74 -19.70
C THR A 2 95.50 -21.54 -18.81
N ASP A 3 94.97 -20.49 -19.45
CA ASP A 3 93.99 -19.57 -18.88
C ASP A 3 92.58 -20.17 -19.06
N THR A 4 91.82 -20.27 -17.97
CA THR A 4 90.39 -20.62 -17.99
C THR A 4 89.58 -19.36 -17.76
N LEU A 5 88.96 -18.87 -18.84
CA LEU A 5 88.06 -17.72 -18.85
C LEU A 5 86.70 -18.08 -18.24
N GLU A 6 86.27 -17.26 -17.28
CA GLU A 6 84.89 -17.14 -16.82
C GLU A 6 83.93 -16.89 -18.00
N SER A 7 82.74 -17.50 -17.96
CA SER A 7 81.64 -17.13 -18.85
C SER A 7 80.40 -16.78 -18.02
N PRO A 8 79.77 -15.62 -18.25
CA PRO A 8 78.73 -15.08 -17.41
C PRO A 8 77.36 -15.72 -17.69
N THR A 9 76.55 -15.72 -16.64
CA THR A 9 75.11 -15.97 -16.56
C THR A 9 74.30 -15.36 -17.72
N HIS A 10 73.55 -16.21 -18.42
CA HIS A 10 72.43 -15.78 -19.27
C HIS A 10 71.09 -16.10 -18.58
N GLU A 11 70.63 -15.17 -17.76
CA GLU A 11 69.26 -15.15 -17.25
C GLU A 11 68.39 -14.27 -18.19
N ARG A 12 67.70 -14.88 -19.15
CA ARG A 12 66.61 -14.28 -19.98
C ARG A 12 65.78 -15.45 -20.53
N ALA A 13 64.46 -15.54 -20.49
CA ALA A 13 63.42 -14.53 -20.33
C ALA A 13 62.12 -15.17 -19.79
N LYS A 14 61.65 -14.73 -18.61
CA LYS A 14 60.31 -15.05 -18.06
C LYS A 14 59.35 -13.86 -18.02
N LYS A 15 59.68 -12.74 -18.70
CA LYS A 15 58.88 -11.49 -18.63
C LYS A 15 57.61 -11.49 -19.50
N GLY A 16 57.54 -12.32 -20.55
CA GLY A 16 56.38 -12.32 -21.46
C GLY A 16 55.14 -12.98 -20.88
N THR A 17 55.30 -14.08 -20.14
CA THR A 17 54.19 -14.83 -19.54
C THR A 17 53.57 -14.11 -18.35
N TRP A 18 54.37 -13.44 -17.51
CA TRP A 18 53.86 -12.74 -16.32
C TRP A 18 52.93 -11.58 -16.67
N ALA A 19 53.26 -10.77 -17.69
CA ALA A 19 52.41 -9.67 -18.14
C ALA A 19 51.06 -10.17 -18.70
N ILE A 20 51.06 -11.29 -19.45
CA ILE A 20 49.83 -11.90 -19.97
C ILE A 20 48.93 -12.38 -18.83
N TRP A 21 49.50 -13.08 -17.84
CA TRP A 21 48.77 -13.54 -16.66
C TRP A 21 48.19 -12.39 -15.83
N THR A 22 48.91 -11.27 -15.73
CA THR A 22 48.45 -10.10 -14.98
C THR A 22 47.26 -9.41 -15.67
N VAL A 23 47.31 -9.28 -17.00
CA VAL A 23 46.19 -8.71 -17.78
C VAL A 23 44.97 -9.63 -17.77
N LEU A 24 45.17 -10.95 -17.86
CA LEU A 24 44.09 -11.93 -17.76
C LEU A 24 43.42 -11.91 -16.37
N ALA A 25 44.24 -11.85 -15.31
CA ALA A 25 43.72 -11.73 -13.94
C ALA A 25 42.92 -10.43 -13.74
N LEU A 26 43.40 -9.31 -14.27
CA LEU A 26 42.69 -8.03 -14.19
C LEU A 26 41.36 -8.08 -14.96
N ALA A 27 41.35 -8.68 -16.16
CA ALA A 27 40.14 -8.85 -16.95
C ALA A 27 39.09 -9.72 -16.25
N VAL A 28 39.53 -10.79 -15.59
CA VAL A 28 38.64 -11.66 -14.79
C VAL A 28 38.09 -10.91 -13.58
N ILE A 29 38.91 -10.13 -12.87
CA ILE A 29 38.45 -9.33 -11.72
C ILE A 29 37.39 -8.30 -12.16
N VAL A 30 37.60 -7.60 -13.27
CA VAL A 30 36.62 -6.65 -13.81
C VAL A 30 35.34 -7.35 -14.24
N ALA A 31 35.43 -8.53 -14.86
CA ALA A 31 34.26 -9.34 -15.23
C ALA A 31 33.46 -9.82 -14.00
N VAL A 32 34.15 -10.23 -12.93
CA VAL A 32 33.52 -10.64 -11.67
C VAL A 32 32.85 -9.45 -10.98
N LEU A 33 33.49 -8.28 -10.95
CA LEU A 33 32.90 -7.06 -10.39
C LEU A 33 31.67 -6.60 -11.19
N ALA A 34 31.73 -6.65 -12.52
CA ALA A 34 30.58 -6.33 -13.37
C ALA A 34 29.44 -7.34 -13.18
N GLY A 35 29.75 -8.64 -13.08
CA GLY A 35 28.76 -9.68 -12.78
C GLY A 35 28.13 -9.53 -11.40
N ALA A 36 28.91 -9.15 -10.38
CA ALA A 36 28.40 -8.90 -9.03
C ALA A 36 27.49 -7.66 -8.97
N LEU A 37 27.85 -6.58 -9.67
CA LEU A 37 27.03 -5.37 -9.77
C LEU A 37 25.74 -5.62 -10.56
N GLY A 38 25.81 -6.37 -11.66
CA GLY A 38 24.63 -6.81 -12.41
C GLY A 38 23.71 -7.72 -11.59
N TYR A 39 24.28 -8.66 -10.84
CA TYR A 39 23.54 -9.53 -9.92
C TYR A 39 22.85 -8.75 -8.81
N LEU A 40 23.51 -7.76 -8.20
CA LEU A 40 22.93 -6.91 -7.17
C LEU A 40 21.80 -6.01 -7.71
N GLY A 41 21.90 -5.55 -8.95
CA GLY A 41 20.84 -4.80 -9.62
C GLY A 41 19.61 -5.65 -9.91
N VAL A 42 19.81 -6.88 -10.41
CA VAL A 42 18.73 -7.85 -10.63
C VAL A 42 18.13 -8.30 -9.30
N SER A 43 18.94 -8.55 -8.27
CA SER A 43 18.46 -8.98 -6.96
C SER A 43 17.66 -7.89 -6.25
N ARG A 44 18.03 -6.61 -6.39
CA ARG A 44 17.21 -5.48 -5.90
C ARG A 44 15.90 -5.38 -6.66
N ALA A 45 15.92 -5.52 -7.98
CA ALA A 45 14.70 -5.49 -8.79
C ALA A 45 13.74 -6.64 -8.43
N THR A 46 14.25 -7.86 -8.20
CA THR A 46 13.42 -9.00 -7.77
C THR A 46 12.97 -8.90 -6.31
N SER A 47 13.77 -8.33 -5.40
CA SER A 47 13.36 -8.13 -4.00
C SER A 47 12.37 -6.97 -3.81
N GLN A 48 12.35 -5.99 -4.71
CA GLN A 48 11.32 -4.93 -4.74
C GLN A 48 10.04 -5.34 -5.48
N SER A 49 10.08 -6.39 -6.30
CA SER A 49 8.90 -6.83 -7.06
C SER A 49 7.80 -7.44 -6.18
N GLY A 50 8.14 -8.18 -5.12
CA GLY A 50 7.17 -8.85 -4.24
C GLY A 50 6.32 -7.90 -3.39
N PRO A 51 6.91 -6.98 -2.60
CA PRO A 51 6.15 -6.01 -1.81
C PRO A 51 5.35 -5.02 -2.66
N GLY A 52 5.85 -4.64 -3.84
CA GLY A 52 5.16 -3.73 -4.76
C GLY A 52 3.90 -4.33 -5.38
N GLU A 53 3.96 -5.56 -5.87
CA GLU A 53 2.82 -6.27 -6.46
C GLU A 53 1.73 -6.58 -5.43
N ARG A 54 2.13 -6.85 -4.18
CA ARG A 54 1.20 -7.02 -3.07
C ARG A 54 0.53 -5.70 -2.64
N THR A 55 1.30 -4.63 -2.54
CA THR A 55 0.73 -3.29 -2.25
C THR A 55 -0.25 -2.88 -3.34
N GLU A 56 0.11 -3.11 -4.61
CA GLU A 56 -0.74 -2.88 -5.77
C GLU A 56 -2.06 -3.63 -5.62
N THR A 57 -2.04 -4.97 -5.52
CA THR A 57 -3.26 -5.80 -5.43
C THR A 57 -4.13 -5.51 -4.21
N LEU A 58 -3.54 -5.19 -3.04
CA LEU A 58 -4.29 -4.78 -1.86
C LEU A 58 -4.93 -3.40 -2.03
N ALA A 59 -4.16 -2.40 -2.48
CA ALA A 59 -4.68 -1.05 -2.70
C ALA A 59 -5.77 -1.06 -3.78
N GLU A 60 -5.62 -1.90 -4.78
CA GLU A 60 -6.58 -2.19 -5.84
C GLU A 60 -7.91 -2.77 -5.33
N ALA A 61 -7.93 -3.41 -4.15
CA ALA A 61 -9.11 -3.97 -3.51
C ALA A 61 -9.77 -3.03 -2.47
N LEU A 62 -9.09 -1.95 -2.10
CA LEU A 62 -9.60 -1.01 -1.11
C LEU A 62 -10.89 -0.30 -1.55
N PRO A 63 -11.08 0.15 -2.81
CA PRO A 63 -12.32 0.77 -3.23
C PRO A 63 -13.56 -0.10 -2.97
N GLU A 64 -13.52 -1.36 -3.37
CA GLU A 64 -14.61 -2.33 -3.12
C GLU A 64 -14.75 -2.63 -1.62
N THR A 65 -13.65 -2.64 -0.87
CA THR A 65 -13.65 -2.84 0.59
C THR A 65 -14.36 -1.68 1.30
N PHE A 66 -14.05 -0.44 0.92
CA PHE A 66 -14.70 0.75 1.49
C PHE A 66 -16.18 0.84 1.11
N ASP A 67 -16.54 0.52 -0.15
CA ASP A 67 -17.94 0.50 -0.56
C ASP A 67 -18.76 -0.53 0.22
N LEU A 68 -18.23 -1.74 0.37
CA LEU A 68 -18.87 -2.78 1.17
C LEU A 68 -19.02 -2.37 2.64
N ALA A 69 -17.98 -1.81 3.26
CA ALA A 69 -18.04 -1.33 4.64
C ALA A 69 -19.10 -0.23 4.84
N VAL A 70 -19.23 0.69 3.87
CA VAL A 70 -20.25 1.74 3.87
C VAL A 70 -21.66 1.15 3.70
N ASN A 71 -21.85 0.22 2.76
CA ASN A 71 -23.15 -0.42 2.53
C ASN A 71 -23.60 -1.26 3.73
N LEU A 72 -22.69 -2.02 4.37
CA LEU A 72 -22.95 -2.73 5.62
C LEU A 72 -23.37 -1.78 6.75
N SER A 73 -22.70 -0.63 6.87
CA SER A 73 -23.05 0.39 7.86
C SER A 73 -24.44 0.97 7.62
N PHE A 74 -24.80 1.26 6.36
CA PHE A 74 -26.13 1.77 6.03
C PHE A 74 -27.23 0.73 6.20
N GLU A 75 -26.98 -0.53 5.85
CA GLU A 75 -27.93 -1.61 6.12
C GLU A 75 -28.15 -1.77 7.63
N ARG A 76 -27.07 -1.82 8.43
CA ARG A 76 -27.12 -1.88 9.89
C ARG A 76 -27.97 -0.74 10.46
N ASP A 77 -27.69 0.49 10.05
CA ASP A 77 -28.35 1.68 10.57
C ASP A 77 -29.85 1.71 10.18
N ALA A 78 -30.17 1.28 8.96
CA ALA A 78 -31.56 1.15 8.50
C ALA A 78 -32.34 0.09 9.29
N MET A 79 -31.71 -1.06 9.57
CA MET A 79 -32.31 -2.10 10.41
C MET A 79 -32.49 -1.65 11.86
N MET A 80 -31.52 -0.90 12.40
CA MET A 80 -31.59 -0.29 13.73
C MET A 80 -32.75 0.70 13.84
N ALA A 81 -32.93 1.55 12.83
CA ALA A 81 -34.04 2.50 12.74
C ALA A 81 -35.39 1.82 12.49
N GLY A 82 -35.41 0.53 12.17
CA GLY A 82 -36.64 -0.22 11.89
C GLY A 82 -37.34 0.28 10.63
N VAL A 83 -36.59 0.69 9.61
CA VAL A 83 -37.19 1.21 8.38
C VAL A 83 -38.05 0.13 7.69
N PRO A 84 -39.13 0.50 6.98
CA PRO A 84 -40.00 -0.47 6.32
C PRO A 84 -39.27 -1.29 5.25
N PRO A 85 -39.71 -2.53 4.93
CA PRO A 85 -39.08 -3.40 3.94
C PRO A 85 -38.95 -2.82 2.52
N VAL A 86 -39.73 -1.79 2.17
CA VAL A 86 -39.61 -1.09 0.88
C VAL A 86 -38.36 -0.19 0.81
N VAL A 87 -37.89 0.30 1.96
CA VAL A 87 -36.65 1.09 2.10
C VAL A 87 -35.46 0.18 2.39
N LEU A 88 -35.66 -0.86 3.21
CA LEU A 88 -34.57 -1.77 3.61
C LEU A 88 -34.07 -2.65 2.45
N ARG A 89 -34.98 -3.19 1.62
CA ARG A 89 -34.58 -4.14 0.54
C ARG A 89 -33.58 -3.56 -0.46
N PRO A 90 -33.75 -2.31 -0.96
CA PRO A 90 -32.73 -1.70 -1.81
C PRO A 90 -31.34 -1.62 -1.16
N LEU A 91 -31.26 -1.31 0.14
CA LEU A 91 -29.99 -1.26 0.86
C LEU A 91 -29.35 -2.65 0.96
N GLN A 92 -30.16 -3.67 1.29
CA GLN A 92 -29.69 -5.07 1.32
C GLN A 92 -29.16 -5.53 -0.04
N GLN A 93 -29.84 -5.15 -1.12
CA GLN A 93 -29.40 -5.46 -2.47
C GLN A 93 -28.06 -4.77 -2.81
N MET A 94 -27.89 -3.49 -2.44
CA MET A 94 -26.61 -2.80 -2.62
C MET A 94 -25.49 -3.47 -1.83
N THR A 95 -25.76 -3.88 -0.59
CA THR A 95 -24.81 -4.68 0.19
C THR A 95 -24.46 -5.96 -0.54
N ASP A 96 -25.44 -6.76 -0.96
CA ASP A 96 -25.22 -8.04 -1.66
C ASP A 96 -24.39 -7.85 -2.95
N GLU A 97 -24.67 -6.81 -3.72
CA GLU A 97 -23.90 -6.45 -4.92
C GLU A 97 -22.44 -6.08 -4.57
N SER A 98 -22.23 -5.29 -3.52
CA SER A 98 -20.88 -4.95 -3.04
C SER A 98 -20.13 -6.15 -2.46
N VAL A 99 -20.82 -7.13 -1.85
CA VAL A 99 -20.21 -8.40 -1.42
C VAL A 99 -19.67 -9.16 -2.63
N LEU A 100 -20.44 -9.24 -3.72
CA LEU A 100 -19.99 -9.92 -4.94
C LEU A 100 -18.79 -9.21 -5.58
N ALA A 101 -18.81 -7.88 -5.65
CA ALA A 101 -17.70 -7.08 -6.16
C ALA A 101 -16.43 -7.28 -5.31
N TRP A 102 -16.57 -7.18 -3.99
CA TRP A 102 -15.45 -7.41 -3.06
C TRP A 102 -14.88 -8.82 -3.20
N ARG A 103 -15.73 -9.86 -3.26
CA ARG A 103 -15.26 -11.25 -3.43
C ARG A 103 -14.51 -11.46 -4.74
N ALA A 104 -14.94 -10.82 -5.82
CA ALA A 104 -14.24 -10.90 -7.10
C ALA A 104 -12.83 -10.30 -6.99
N ARG A 105 -12.72 -9.17 -6.28
CA ARG A 105 -11.45 -8.47 -6.08
C ARG A 105 -10.54 -9.16 -5.07
N ALA A 106 -11.10 -9.69 -3.98
CA ALA A 106 -10.36 -10.40 -2.93
C ALA A 106 -9.65 -11.66 -3.45
N GLN A 107 -10.16 -12.30 -4.50
CA GLN A 107 -9.51 -13.45 -5.16
C GLN A 107 -8.21 -13.08 -5.88
N GLU A 108 -8.01 -11.80 -6.19
CA GLU A 108 -6.83 -11.29 -6.88
C GLU A 108 -5.74 -10.83 -5.90
N ILE A 109 -6.06 -10.73 -4.60
CA ILE A 109 -5.11 -10.35 -3.56
C ILE A 109 -4.12 -11.49 -3.34
N ASP A 110 -2.83 -11.19 -3.47
CA ASP A 110 -1.77 -12.11 -3.06
C ASP A 110 -1.67 -12.16 -1.53
N SER A 111 -2.27 -13.21 -0.94
CA SER A 111 -2.38 -13.31 0.51
C SER A 111 -1.01 -13.44 1.20
N GLY A 112 0.06 -13.91 0.52
CA GLY A 112 1.49 -13.74 0.84
C GLY A 112 2.05 -14.14 2.22
N ASP A 113 1.37 -13.76 3.30
CA ASP A 113 1.59 -14.10 4.71
C ASP A 113 0.32 -14.68 5.35
N LYS A 114 0.44 -15.13 6.59
CA LYS A 114 -0.66 -15.79 7.31
C LYS A 114 -1.62 -14.81 7.97
N GLU A 115 -1.24 -13.56 8.14
CA GLU A 115 -2.02 -12.57 8.87
C GLU A 115 -3.11 -12.00 7.96
N LEU A 116 -2.71 -11.57 6.76
CA LEU A 116 -3.64 -11.17 5.70
C LEU A 116 -4.57 -12.32 5.30
N ASP A 117 -4.06 -13.54 5.16
CA ASP A 117 -4.88 -14.73 4.85
C ASP A 117 -5.95 -14.99 5.92
N ALA A 118 -5.61 -14.82 7.20
CA ALA A 118 -6.55 -14.96 8.30
C ALA A 118 -7.59 -13.82 8.31
N THR A 119 -7.18 -12.58 8.01
CA THR A 119 -8.09 -11.43 7.88
C THR A 119 -9.07 -11.62 6.72
N LEU A 120 -8.59 -11.98 5.53
CA LEU A 120 -9.43 -12.26 4.35
C LEU A 120 -10.40 -13.43 4.59
N THR A 121 -9.95 -14.46 5.30
CA THR A 121 -10.79 -15.62 5.67
C THR A 121 -11.92 -15.18 6.60
N ARG A 122 -11.60 -14.46 7.68
CA ARG A 122 -12.58 -13.96 8.65
C ARG A 122 -13.64 -13.06 7.99
N ILE A 123 -13.21 -12.17 7.09
CA ILE A 123 -14.14 -11.32 6.33
C ILE A 123 -15.02 -12.20 5.44
N SER A 124 -14.44 -13.15 4.69
CA SER A 124 -15.21 -14.05 3.83
C SER A 124 -16.24 -14.86 4.62
N GLU A 125 -15.87 -15.41 5.77
CA GLU A 125 -16.78 -16.15 6.66
C GLU A 125 -17.92 -15.25 7.17
N GLY A 126 -17.62 -14.00 7.54
CA GLY A 126 -18.63 -13.02 7.94
C GLY A 126 -19.60 -12.66 6.81
N LEU A 127 -19.10 -12.52 5.57
CA LEU A 127 -19.91 -12.24 4.38
C LEU A 127 -20.72 -13.44 3.89
N ASP A 128 -20.21 -14.67 4.09
CA ASP A 128 -20.97 -15.89 3.84
C ASP A 128 -22.16 -16.02 4.79
N GLY A 129 -22.02 -15.51 6.01
CA GLY A 129 -23.05 -15.48 7.06
C GLY A 129 -23.95 -14.24 7.06
N ILE A 130 -24.05 -13.47 5.97
CA ILE A 130 -24.75 -12.18 5.98
C ILE A 130 -26.27 -12.31 6.24
N ASP A 131 -26.88 -13.42 5.83
CA ASP A 131 -28.30 -13.69 6.10
C ASP A 131 -28.54 -14.07 7.57
N GLU A 132 -27.59 -14.75 8.19
CA GLU A 132 -27.57 -14.98 9.64
C GLU A 132 -27.40 -13.67 10.40
N LEU A 133 -26.52 -12.76 9.95
CA LEU A 133 -26.38 -11.40 10.49
C LEU A 133 -27.72 -10.63 10.44
N ARG A 134 -28.40 -10.65 9.29
CA ARG A 134 -29.73 -10.04 9.11
C ARG A 134 -30.78 -10.67 10.02
N THR A 135 -30.70 -11.98 10.25
CA THR A 135 -31.62 -12.70 11.15
C THR A 135 -31.34 -12.36 12.60
N GLN A 136 -30.06 -12.33 12.98
CA GLN A 136 -29.60 -11.92 14.30
C GLN A 136 -30.03 -10.48 14.62
N MET A 137 -29.91 -9.54 13.69
CA MET A 137 -30.38 -8.16 13.88
C MET A 137 -31.89 -8.07 14.13
N ARG A 138 -32.68 -9.00 13.58
CA ARG A 138 -34.14 -9.08 13.84
C ARG A 138 -34.45 -9.69 15.20
N ASP A 139 -33.71 -10.72 15.59
CA ASP A 139 -33.97 -11.51 16.81
C ASP A 139 -33.35 -10.87 18.07
N ASP A 140 -32.11 -10.38 17.95
CA ASP A 140 -31.33 -9.71 18.99
C ASP A 140 -30.58 -8.52 18.37
N ARG A 141 -31.26 -7.37 18.34
CA ARG A 141 -30.76 -6.13 17.72
C ARG A 141 -29.40 -5.70 18.27
N ALA A 142 -29.17 -5.85 19.58
CA ALA A 142 -27.91 -5.45 20.19
C ALA A 142 -26.76 -6.31 19.67
N LYS A 143 -26.93 -7.63 19.70
CA LYS A 143 -25.93 -8.57 19.20
C LYS A 143 -25.74 -8.48 17.69
N GLY A 144 -26.80 -8.25 16.92
CA GLY A 144 -26.71 -8.02 15.48
C GLY A 144 -25.90 -6.76 15.14
N THR A 145 -26.12 -5.67 15.88
CA THR A 145 -25.35 -4.42 15.70
C THR A 145 -23.87 -4.62 15.97
N GLU A 146 -23.54 -5.35 17.02
CA GLU A 146 -22.16 -5.73 17.34
C GLU A 146 -21.53 -6.54 16.20
N SER A 147 -22.22 -7.57 15.69
CA SER A 147 -21.72 -8.40 14.58
C SER A 147 -21.51 -7.60 13.28
N TYR A 148 -22.44 -6.71 12.89
CA TYR A 148 -22.26 -5.85 11.72
C TYR A 148 -21.07 -4.91 11.88
N THR A 149 -20.90 -4.36 13.09
CA THR A 149 -19.78 -3.46 13.39
C THR A 149 -18.45 -4.20 13.37
N ALA A 150 -18.38 -5.41 13.91
CA ALA A 150 -17.19 -6.25 13.85
C ALA A 150 -16.79 -6.55 12.40
N LEU A 151 -17.74 -6.97 11.56
CA LEU A 151 -17.45 -7.24 10.13
C LEU A 151 -17.02 -5.97 9.38
N THR A 152 -17.64 -4.83 9.67
CA THR A 152 -17.23 -3.54 9.09
C THR A 152 -15.82 -3.15 9.52
N ASN A 153 -15.48 -3.35 10.79
CA ASN A 153 -14.14 -3.09 11.33
C ASN A 153 -13.09 -4.02 10.72
N ASP A 154 -13.39 -5.31 10.56
CA ASP A 154 -12.49 -6.26 9.88
C ASP A 154 -12.20 -5.81 8.43
N LEU A 155 -13.23 -5.36 7.69
CA LEU A 155 -13.06 -4.83 6.33
C LEU A 155 -12.14 -3.61 6.29
N VAL A 156 -12.40 -2.59 7.10
CA VAL A 156 -11.56 -1.38 7.08
C VAL A 156 -10.15 -1.64 7.58
N SER A 157 -9.94 -2.63 8.46
CA SER A 157 -8.61 -2.98 8.98
C SER A 157 -7.71 -3.65 7.93
N ILE A 158 -8.23 -4.04 6.75
CA ILE A 158 -7.38 -4.49 5.63
C ILE A 158 -6.30 -3.46 5.28
N VAL A 159 -6.55 -2.17 5.51
CA VAL A 159 -5.57 -1.12 5.24
C VAL A 159 -4.30 -1.26 6.07
N ASP A 160 -4.39 -1.86 7.27
CA ASP A 160 -3.24 -2.09 8.16
C ASP A 160 -2.31 -3.18 7.62
N GLU A 161 -2.81 -4.01 6.69
CA GLU A 161 -2.06 -5.08 6.02
C GLU A 161 -1.26 -4.56 4.80
N LEU A 162 -1.44 -3.27 4.43
CA LEU A 162 -0.67 -2.68 3.34
C LEU A 162 0.82 -2.64 3.71
N PRO A 163 1.71 -3.24 2.89
CA PRO A 163 3.14 -3.21 3.16
C PRO A 163 3.67 -1.78 3.20
N SER A 164 4.50 -1.44 4.18
CA SER A 164 5.17 -0.13 4.19
C SER A 164 6.09 -0.01 2.97
N THR A 165 5.73 0.82 2.00
CA THR A 165 6.51 1.05 0.77
C THR A 165 7.62 2.06 1.00
N GLY A 166 8.60 1.76 1.86
CA GLY A 166 9.74 2.65 2.07
C GLY A 166 9.34 4.09 2.43
N GLY A 167 9.94 5.10 1.78
CA GLY A 167 9.57 6.51 1.95
C GLY A 167 9.08 7.11 0.63
N GLY A 168 8.25 8.17 0.71
CA GLY A 168 7.65 8.82 -0.45
C GLY A 168 6.15 9.04 -0.27
N GLN A 169 5.46 9.50 -1.31
CA GLN A 169 4.03 9.81 -1.24
C GLN A 169 3.17 8.56 -0.97
N ALA A 170 3.48 7.39 -1.56
CA ALA A 170 2.73 6.16 -1.29
C ALA A 170 2.80 5.74 0.17
N ALA A 171 3.97 5.82 0.80
CA ALA A 171 4.12 5.51 2.22
C ALA A 171 3.30 6.46 3.09
N SER A 172 3.30 7.77 2.78
CA SER A 172 2.45 8.76 3.46
C SER A 172 0.96 8.50 3.24
N SER A 173 0.54 8.14 2.02
CA SER A 173 -0.86 7.80 1.73
C SER A 173 -1.30 6.51 2.44
N ILE A 174 -0.44 5.49 2.51
CA ILE A 174 -0.71 4.25 3.26
C ILE A 174 -0.85 4.56 4.76
N GLU A 175 0.09 5.32 5.33
CA GLU A 175 0.04 5.77 6.73
C GLU A 175 -1.22 6.58 7.02
N ALA A 176 -1.57 7.50 6.11
CA ALA A 176 -2.78 8.31 6.23
C ALA A 176 -4.04 7.43 6.26
N ILE A 177 -4.22 6.53 5.29
CA ILE A 177 -5.38 5.64 5.23
C ILE A 177 -5.45 4.73 6.47
N GLY A 178 -4.31 4.34 7.05
CA GLY A 178 -4.23 3.59 8.31
C GLY A 178 -4.90 4.24 9.52
N HIS A 179 -5.25 5.53 9.46
CA HIS A 179 -6.02 6.21 10.52
C HIS A 179 -7.54 6.11 10.36
N MET A 180 -8.00 5.57 9.23
CA MET A 180 -9.42 5.51 8.88
C MET A 180 -10.24 4.43 9.58
N PRO A 181 -9.68 3.27 9.95
CA PRO A 181 -10.39 2.32 10.81
C PRO A 181 -10.92 2.97 12.09
N GLN A 182 -10.10 3.79 12.77
CA GLN A 182 -10.53 4.46 14.00
C GLN A 182 -11.53 5.60 13.71
N ALA A 183 -11.43 6.28 12.56
CA ALA A 183 -12.47 7.23 12.15
C ALA A 183 -13.82 6.54 11.91
N TRP A 184 -13.81 5.34 11.31
CA TRP A 184 -15.03 4.57 11.02
C TRP A 184 -15.69 4.08 12.30
N GLU A 185 -14.91 3.58 13.24
CA GLU A 185 -15.39 3.20 14.57
C GLU A 185 -16.03 4.40 15.28
N ALA A 186 -15.34 5.54 15.30
CA ALA A 186 -15.85 6.78 15.88
C ALA A 186 -17.16 7.24 15.21
N LEU A 187 -17.24 7.24 13.87
CA LEU A 187 -18.46 7.58 13.13
C LEU A 187 -19.61 6.62 13.44
N GLY A 188 -19.33 5.32 13.53
CA GLY A 188 -20.31 4.31 13.90
C GLY A 188 -20.90 4.56 15.29
N GLN A 189 -20.03 4.86 16.27
CA GLN A 189 -20.44 5.16 17.64
C GLN A 189 -21.24 6.48 17.71
N GLU A 190 -20.77 7.53 17.05
CA GLU A 190 -21.45 8.82 16.97
C GLU A 190 -22.86 8.65 16.41
N ARG A 191 -23.00 7.97 15.26
CA ARG A 191 -24.29 7.72 14.60
C ARG A 191 -25.24 6.92 15.46
N ALA A 192 -24.75 5.87 16.13
CA ALA A 192 -25.56 5.07 17.03
C ALA A 192 -26.14 5.92 18.18
N ILE A 193 -25.30 6.76 18.80
CA ILE A 193 -25.72 7.65 19.89
C ILE A 193 -26.68 8.73 19.38
N MET A 194 -26.29 9.47 18.34
CA MET A 194 -27.07 10.58 17.80
C MET A 194 -28.43 10.14 17.27
N THR A 195 -28.49 9.02 16.55
CA THR A 195 -29.77 8.48 16.07
C THR A 195 -30.69 8.12 17.24
N ALA A 196 -30.15 7.52 18.30
CA ALA A 196 -30.92 7.20 19.50
C ALA A 196 -31.39 8.45 20.26
N VAL A 197 -30.52 9.45 20.41
CA VAL A 197 -30.82 10.72 21.10
C VAL A 197 -31.88 11.52 20.36
N LEU A 198 -31.71 11.70 19.04
CA LEU A 198 -32.64 12.47 18.21
C LEU A 198 -33.99 11.77 18.05
N SER A 199 -34.05 10.44 18.15
CA SER A 199 -35.30 9.67 18.09
C SER A 199 -36.10 9.70 19.40
N ARG A 200 -35.52 10.12 20.51
CA ARG A 200 -36.22 10.23 21.79
C ARG A 200 -37.06 11.51 21.82
N SER A 201 -38.33 11.37 22.21
CA SER A 201 -39.11 12.53 22.66
C SER A 201 -38.63 12.95 24.06
N PRO A 202 -38.13 14.17 24.26
CA PRO A 202 -37.69 14.61 25.58
C PRO A 202 -38.86 14.59 26.56
N LEU A 203 -38.70 13.88 27.67
CA LEU A 203 -39.67 13.92 28.76
C LEU A 203 -39.50 15.23 29.55
N PRO A 204 -40.59 15.89 29.98
CA PRO A 204 -40.48 17.12 30.77
C PRO A 204 -39.57 16.94 31.98
N GLY A 205 -38.54 17.78 32.09
CA GLY A 205 -37.59 17.77 33.22
C GLY A 205 -36.50 16.69 33.18
N LYS A 206 -36.35 15.93 32.08
CA LYS A 206 -35.22 15.02 31.88
C LYS A 206 -34.34 15.49 30.73
N LYS A 207 -33.02 15.35 30.90
CA LYS A 207 -32.06 15.53 29.80
C LYS A 207 -32.39 14.52 28.68
N GLN A 208 -32.31 14.96 27.43
CA GLN A 208 -32.52 14.10 26.26
C GLN A 208 -31.40 13.06 26.09
N ILE A 209 -30.20 13.43 26.55
CA ILE A 209 -28.98 12.63 26.54
C ILE A 209 -28.46 12.46 27.99
N SER A 210 -28.01 11.25 28.32
CA SER A 210 -27.41 10.94 29.62
C SER A 210 -25.93 11.38 29.68
N ASP A 211 -25.39 11.55 30.89
CA ASP A 211 -23.97 11.93 31.05
C ASP A 211 -23.03 10.84 30.48
N THR A 212 -23.42 9.57 30.54
CA THR A 212 -22.68 8.45 29.91
C THR A 212 -22.68 8.56 28.39
N GLU A 213 -23.82 8.92 27.79
CA GLU A 213 -23.91 9.13 26.33
C GLU A 213 -23.14 10.36 25.88
N ILE A 214 -23.14 11.45 26.66
CA ILE A 214 -22.29 12.62 26.39
C ILE A 214 -20.81 12.22 26.41
N ALA A 215 -20.38 11.45 27.41
CA ALA A 215 -18.99 10.99 27.50
C ALA A 215 -18.59 10.13 26.30
N ALA A 216 -19.42 9.16 25.91
CA ALA A 216 -19.19 8.31 24.75
C ALA A 216 -19.21 9.10 23.43
N LEU A 217 -20.11 10.08 23.29
CA LEU A 217 -20.16 10.95 22.12
C LEU A 217 -18.94 11.86 22.03
N THR A 218 -18.46 12.36 23.17
CA THR A 218 -17.22 13.16 23.25
C THR A 218 -15.99 12.33 22.86
N GLU A 219 -15.94 11.06 23.28
CA GLU A 219 -14.86 10.13 22.91
C GLU A 219 -14.88 9.82 21.42
N ALA A 220 -16.06 9.53 20.85
CA ALA A 220 -16.24 9.32 19.42
C ALA A 220 -15.81 10.56 18.61
N GLU A 221 -16.29 11.75 18.98
CA GLU A 221 -15.92 13.02 18.33
C GLU A 221 -14.40 13.26 18.38
N ALA A 222 -13.77 13.04 19.54
CA ALA A 222 -12.33 13.17 19.69
C ALA A 222 -11.54 12.13 18.86
N GLY A 223 -12.07 10.90 18.73
CA GLY A 223 -11.53 9.85 17.87
C GLY A 223 -11.56 10.28 16.40
N LEU A 224 -12.75 10.70 15.93
CA LEU A 224 -12.94 11.19 14.57
C LEU A 224 -12.00 12.37 14.26
N ARG A 225 -11.95 13.39 15.12
CA ARG A 225 -11.07 14.54 14.97
C ARG A 225 -9.61 14.12 14.82
N ARG A 226 -9.12 13.25 15.70
CA ARG A 226 -7.72 12.79 15.67
C ARG A 226 -7.40 12.06 14.39
N SER A 227 -8.27 11.13 13.98
CA SER A 227 -8.07 10.33 12.77
C SER A 227 -8.16 11.17 11.50
N LEU A 228 -9.12 12.09 11.40
CA LEU A 228 -9.24 13.00 10.25
C LEU A 228 -8.05 13.97 10.16
N ALA A 229 -7.59 14.50 11.29
CA ALA A 229 -6.40 15.36 11.32
C ALA A 229 -5.15 14.62 10.85
N ALA A 230 -4.94 13.38 11.34
CA ALA A 230 -3.81 12.56 10.93
C ALA A 230 -3.88 12.16 9.45
N PHE A 231 -5.07 11.82 8.95
CA PHE A 231 -5.31 11.58 7.53
C PHE A 231 -4.98 12.83 6.70
N TYR A 232 -5.54 13.99 7.09
CA TYR A 232 -5.30 15.26 6.42
C TYR A 232 -3.81 15.62 6.35
N GLU A 233 -3.05 15.39 7.43
CA GLU A 233 -1.61 15.65 7.48
C GLU A 233 -0.81 14.75 6.53
N GLY A 234 -1.19 13.48 6.39
CA GLY A 234 -0.54 12.51 5.50
C GLY A 234 -1.04 12.55 4.04
N SER A 235 -2.16 13.21 3.79
CA SER A 235 -2.80 13.28 2.47
C SER A 235 -2.07 14.15 1.45
N SER A 236 -2.24 13.80 0.17
CA SER A 236 -1.81 14.59 -0.97
C SER A 236 -2.49 15.96 -1.02
N GLY A 237 -1.98 16.88 -1.85
CA GLY A 237 -2.58 18.21 -2.00
C GLY A 237 -4.00 18.18 -2.58
N ASP A 238 -4.30 17.18 -3.43
CA ASP A 238 -5.62 17.02 -4.04
C ASP A 238 -6.59 16.33 -3.08
N GLN A 239 -6.13 15.32 -2.31
CA GLN A 239 -6.92 14.71 -1.22
C GLN A 239 -7.29 15.72 -0.14
N ARG A 240 -6.34 16.57 0.30
CA ARG A 240 -6.64 17.64 1.26
C ARG A 240 -7.68 18.60 0.74
N ARG A 241 -7.62 18.97 -0.55
CA ARG A 241 -8.64 19.82 -1.18
C ARG A 241 -10.01 19.15 -1.19
N ALA A 242 -10.08 17.86 -1.54
CA ALA A 242 -11.33 17.10 -1.51
C ALA A 242 -11.89 16.98 -0.08
N LEU A 243 -11.04 16.77 0.93
CA LEU A 243 -11.43 16.80 2.34
C LEU A 243 -11.93 18.18 2.77
N ASP A 244 -11.24 19.25 2.37
CA ASP A 244 -11.64 20.61 2.69
C ASP A 244 -13.00 20.94 2.03
N GLU A 245 -13.23 20.52 0.79
CA GLU A 245 -14.54 20.66 0.14
C GLU A 245 -15.64 19.86 0.86
N LEU A 246 -15.34 18.64 1.30
CA LEU A 246 -16.28 17.80 2.04
C LEU A 246 -16.61 18.35 3.44
N THR A 247 -15.64 18.99 4.09
CA THR A 247 -15.72 19.41 5.50
C THR A 247 -15.87 20.93 5.68
N ASP A 248 -16.02 21.68 4.59
CA ASP A 248 -15.98 23.15 4.61
C ASP A 248 -14.69 23.72 5.26
N GLY A 249 -13.56 23.09 4.94
CA GLY A 249 -12.22 23.47 5.40
C GLY A 249 -11.90 23.10 6.85
N THR A 250 -12.69 22.22 7.46
CA THR A 250 -12.58 21.87 8.89
C THR A 250 -12.11 20.44 9.15
N ALA A 251 -11.52 19.77 8.15
CA ALA A 251 -11.07 18.38 8.26
C ALA A 251 -10.14 18.16 9.47
N ALA A 252 -9.16 19.04 9.67
CA ALA A 252 -8.24 18.99 10.81
C ALA A 252 -8.90 19.28 12.17
N GLU A 253 -10.12 19.84 12.18
CA GLU A 253 -10.87 20.20 13.38
C GLU A 253 -11.96 19.16 13.73
N GLY A 254 -12.09 18.09 12.95
CA GLY A 254 -13.10 17.04 13.14
C GLY A 254 -14.37 17.26 12.32
N ALA A 255 -14.23 17.88 11.13
CA ALA A 255 -15.33 18.11 10.21
C ALA A 255 -16.48 18.96 10.81
N THR A 256 -16.14 19.94 11.66
CA THR A 256 -17.09 20.83 12.36
C THR A 256 -17.95 21.69 11.43
N GLY A 257 -17.54 21.89 10.18
CA GLY A 257 -18.31 22.54 9.12
C GLY A 257 -19.40 21.66 8.51
N VAL A 258 -19.39 20.34 8.78
CA VAL A 258 -20.44 19.42 8.35
C VAL A 258 -21.63 19.51 9.32
N PRO A 259 -22.87 19.73 8.85
CA PRO A 259 -24.02 19.95 9.74
C PRO A 259 -24.24 18.85 10.79
N ALA A 260 -24.02 17.57 10.44
CA ALA A 260 -24.12 16.46 11.38
C ALA A 260 -23.14 16.61 12.56
N HIS A 261 -21.86 16.88 12.28
CA HIS A 261 -20.82 17.02 13.30
C HIS A 261 -20.90 18.36 14.05
N GLN A 262 -21.44 19.40 13.41
CA GLN A 262 -21.80 20.63 14.13
C GLN A 262 -22.83 20.34 15.21
N GLY A 263 -23.92 19.63 14.89
CA GLY A 263 -24.95 19.28 15.87
C GLY A 263 -24.47 18.35 16.99
N VAL A 264 -23.51 17.47 16.69
CA VAL A 264 -22.82 16.65 17.71
C VAL A 264 -22.09 17.56 18.71
N ASN A 265 -21.32 18.53 18.22
CA ASN A 265 -20.61 19.49 19.07
C ASN A 265 -21.55 20.37 19.89
N GLU A 266 -22.71 20.76 19.33
CA GLU A 266 -23.75 21.49 20.07
C GLU A 266 -24.28 20.68 21.26
N ILE A 267 -24.58 19.39 21.05
CA ILE A 267 -25.05 18.49 22.11
C ILE A 267 -23.96 18.26 23.18
N ILE A 268 -22.71 18.04 22.77
CA ILE A 268 -21.58 17.88 23.70
C ILE A 268 -21.42 19.14 24.57
N ALA A 269 -21.58 20.32 23.98
CA ALA A 269 -21.52 21.60 24.69
C ALA A 269 -22.72 21.84 25.64
N GLY A 270 -23.71 20.93 25.67
CA GLY A 270 -24.91 21.05 26.48
C GLY A 270 -25.97 21.99 25.88
N GLY A 271 -25.81 22.35 24.60
CA GLY A 271 -26.81 23.08 23.83
C GLY A 271 -27.89 22.16 23.25
N ASP A 272 -28.96 22.77 22.77
CA ASP A 272 -29.95 22.09 21.92
C ASP A 272 -29.48 22.16 20.46
N THR A 273 -29.74 21.11 19.69
CA THR A 273 -29.47 21.11 18.25
C THR A 273 -30.75 21.27 17.43
N ALA A 274 -30.67 21.97 16.30
CA ALA A 274 -31.77 22.07 15.35
C ALA A 274 -31.92 20.81 14.46
N LEU A 275 -30.99 19.85 14.57
CA LEU A 275 -31.04 18.63 13.77
C LEU A 275 -32.25 17.77 14.13
N THR A 276 -32.97 17.35 13.09
CA THR A 276 -33.93 16.25 13.17
C THR A 276 -33.21 14.91 12.89
N PRO A 277 -33.80 13.76 13.27
CA PRO A 277 -33.26 12.46 12.89
C PRO A 277 -33.00 12.34 11.38
N ALA A 278 -33.91 12.84 10.54
CA ALA A 278 -33.79 12.76 9.09
C ALA A 278 -32.63 13.64 8.56
N THR A 279 -32.47 14.86 9.05
CA THR A 279 -31.40 15.77 8.62
C THR A 279 -30.03 15.34 9.12
N TYR A 280 -29.94 14.75 10.31
CA TYR A 280 -28.70 14.15 10.81
C TYR A 280 -28.29 12.95 9.95
N VAL A 281 -29.20 12.01 9.71
CA VAL A 281 -28.91 10.82 8.89
C VAL A 281 -28.48 11.22 7.48
N ALA A 282 -29.18 12.17 6.84
CA ALA A 282 -28.81 12.65 5.52
C ALA A 282 -27.40 13.28 5.51
N SER A 283 -27.13 14.26 6.38
CA SER A 283 -25.82 14.93 6.43
C SER A 283 -24.68 13.97 6.79
N SER A 284 -24.91 13.01 7.70
CA SER A 284 -23.90 12.01 8.07
C SER A 284 -23.66 11.00 6.95
N THR A 285 -24.69 10.62 6.20
CA THR A 285 -24.55 9.76 5.01
C THR A 285 -23.80 10.46 3.89
N ASP A 286 -24.09 11.74 3.63
CA ASP A 286 -23.36 12.54 2.64
C ASP A 286 -21.87 12.65 3.01
N PHE A 287 -21.56 12.87 4.29
CA PHE A 287 -20.20 12.89 4.80
C PHE A 287 -19.48 11.54 4.60
N ILE A 288 -20.10 10.42 4.99
CA ILE A 288 -19.52 9.08 4.84
C ILE A 288 -19.25 8.74 3.36
N ARG A 289 -20.20 9.07 2.47
CA ARG A 289 -20.03 8.84 1.02
C ARG A 289 -18.92 9.71 0.44
N GLY A 290 -18.86 11.00 0.80
CA GLY A 290 -17.78 11.87 0.38
C GLY A 290 -16.42 11.39 0.90
N LEU A 291 -16.35 10.90 2.14
CA LEU A 291 -15.11 10.38 2.69
C LEU A 291 -14.69 9.07 2.02
N GLN A 292 -15.63 8.20 1.68
CA GLN A 292 -15.39 7.01 0.82
C GLN A 292 -14.76 7.40 -0.53
N GLU A 293 -15.24 8.47 -1.17
CA GLU A 293 -14.66 8.96 -2.44
C GLU A 293 -13.20 9.42 -2.26
N VAL A 294 -12.90 10.15 -1.18
CA VAL A 294 -11.53 10.56 -0.86
C VAL A 294 -10.62 9.36 -0.60
N LEU A 295 -11.12 8.35 0.12
CA LEU A 295 -10.35 7.12 0.40
C LEU A 295 -10.11 6.28 -0.85
N THR A 296 -11.10 6.23 -1.75
CA THR A 296 -10.96 5.59 -3.05
C THR A 296 -9.91 6.28 -3.90
N ALA A 297 -9.90 7.61 -3.94
CA ALA A 297 -8.86 8.37 -4.63
C ALA A 297 -7.48 8.12 -4.00
N SER A 298 -7.41 7.97 -2.68
CA SER A 298 -6.16 7.66 -1.98
C SER A 298 -5.62 6.27 -2.29
N ALA A 299 -6.50 5.27 -2.36
CA ALA A 299 -6.15 3.93 -2.82
C ALA A 299 -5.62 3.95 -4.27
N GLN A 300 -6.28 4.70 -5.16
CA GLN A 300 -5.85 4.85 -6.55
C GLN A 300 -4.46 5.48 -6.68
N GLU A 301 -4.15 6.52 -5.89
CA GLU A 301 -2.80 7.09 -5.86
C GLU A 301 -1.74 6.08 -5.41
N ILE A 302 -2.06 5.20 -4.43
CA ILE A 302 -1.15 4.13 -3.99
C ILE A 302 -0.88 3.15 -5.13
N VAL A 303 -1.91 2.76 -5.89
CA VAL A 303 -1.79 1.87 -7.06
C VAL A 303 -0.93 2.51 -8.14
N GLU A 304 -1.21 3.76 -8.51
CA GLU A 304 -0.45 4.48 -9.55
C GLU A 304 1.03 4.63 -9.18
N GLN A 305 1.32 4.91 -7.91
CA GLN A 305 2.70 5.03 -7.43
C GLN A 305 3.39 3.66 -7.38
N ALA A 306 2.71 2.60 -6.92
CA ALA A 306 3.26 1.25 -6.92
C ALA A 306 3.61 0.77 -8.34
N GLN A 307 2.76 1.09 -9.33
CA GLN A 307 3.01 0.82 -10.74
C GLN A 307 4.19 1.62 -11.29
N ALA A 308 4.27 2.91 -10.97
CA ALA A 308 5.38 3.76 -11.37
C ALA A 308 6.73 3.25 -10.81
N ASP A 309 6.77 2.89 -9.53
CA ASP A 309 7.96 2.35 -8.87
C ASP A 309 8.38 1.01 -9.51
N ARG A 310 7.42 0.14 -9.84
CA ARG A 310 7.66 -1.12 -10.56
C ARG A 310 8.26 -0.88 -11.95
N ASP A 311 7.75 0.09 -12.68
CA ASP A 311 8.22 0.41 -14.03
C ASP A 311 9.60 1.09 -14.01
N GLU A 312 9.89 1.93 -13.02
CA GLU A 312 11.23 2.48 -12.79
C GLU A 312 12.24 1.37 -12.42
N ALA A 313 11.85 0.44 -11.55
CA ALA A 313 12.68 -0.70 -11.18
C ALA A 313 13.00 -1.59 -12.40
N LYS A 314 12.01 -1.87 -13.27
CA LYS A 314 12.22 -2.60 -14.54
C LYS A 314 13.17 -1.84 -15.47
N ARG A 315 12.99 -0.53 -15.65
CA ARG A 315 13.89 0.30 -16.47
C ARG A 315 15.31 0.28 -15.93
N THR A 316 15.49 0.44 -14.63
CA THR A 316 16.80 0.42 -13.96
C THR A 316 17.48 -0.94 -14.12
N ALA A 317 16.73 -2.03 -13.95
CA ALA A 317 17.22 -3.38 -14.19
C ALA A 317 17.65 -3.59 -15.65
N LEU A 318 16.84 -3.13 -16.61
CA LEU A 318 17.19 -3.20 -18.04
C LEU A 318 18.45 -2.39 -18.36
N VAL A 319 18.58 -1.18 -17.82
CA VAL A 319 19.80 -0.37 -17.98
C VAL A 319 21.01 -1.09 -17.39
N ALA A 320 20.88 -1.68 -16.20
CA ALA A 320 21.95 -2.45 -15.57
C ALA A 320 22.36 -3.67 -16.42
N VAL A 321 21.40 -4.40 -17.00
CA VAL A 321 21.66 -5.54 -17.90
C VAL A 321 22.36 -5.08 -19.18
N VAL A 322 21.86 -4.02 -19.83
CA VAL A 322 22.46 -3.47 -21.06
C VAL A 322 23.89 -3.00 -20.79
N LEU A 323 24.12 -2.30 -19.69
CA LEU A 323 25.44 -1.79 -19.32
C LEU A 323 26.40 -2.94 -19.00
N THR A 324 25.92 -3.99 -18.32
CA THR A 324 26.69 -5.22 -18.08
C THR A 324 27.06 -5.91 -19.40
N LEU A 325 26.11 -6.08 -20.32
CA LEU A 325 26.36 -6.67 -21.64
C LEU A 325 27.34 -5.85 -22.47
N ALA A 326 27.25 -4.52 -22.42
CA ALA A 326 28.18 -3.62 -23.10
C ALA A 326 29.60 -3.78 -22.55
N VAL A 327 29.77 -3.79 -21.22
CA VAL A 327 31.08 -4.01 -20.57
C VAL A 327 31.67 -5.37 -20.93
N VAL A 328 30.87 -6.44 -20.88
CA VAL A 328 31.30 -7.79 -21.26
C VAL A 328 31.71 -7.84 -22.73
N SER A 329 30.94 -7.20 -23.62
CA SER A 329 31.25 -7.14 -25.06
C SER A 329 32.59 -6.46 -25.32
N VAL A 330 32.85 -5.32 -24.67
CA VAL A 330 34.14 -4.61 -24.77
C VAL A 330 35.29 -5.48 -24.26
N LEU A 331 35.11 -6.17 -23.13
CA LEU A 331 36.10 -7.10 -22.58
C LEU A 331 36.43 -8.23 -23.56
N VAL A 332 35.42 -8.85 -24.17
CA VAL A 332 35.61 -9.90 -25.17
C VAL A 332 36.42 -9.39 -26.37
N VAL A 333 36.09 -8.19 -26.88
CA VAL A 333 36.84 -7.57 -27.99
C VAL A 333 38.30 -7.33 -27.61
N VAL A 334 38.57 -6.81 -26.40
CA VAL A 334 39.93 -6.58 -25.91
C VAL A 334 40.71 -7.90 -25.81
N VAL A 335 40.09 -8.97 -25.31
CA VAL A 335 40.71 -10.30 -25.24
C VAL A 335 41.04 -10.82 -26.65
N ILE A 336 40.12 -10.70 -27.60
CA ILE A 336 40.34 -11.13 -28.99
C ILE A 336 41.52 -10.36 -29.60
N VAL A 337 41.56 -9.03 -29.46
CA VAL A 337 42.65 -8.18 -29.96
C VAL A 337 43.99 -8.60 -29.36
N LEU A 338 44.05 -8.85 -28.05
CA LEU A 338 45.25 -9.31 -27.38
C LEU A 338 45.72 -10.68 -27.90
N VAL A 339 44.80 -11.62 -28.10
CA VAL A 339 45.12 -12.95 -28.65
C VAL A 339 45.67 -12.84 -30.07
N VAL A 340 45.06 -12.01 -30.93
CA VAL A 340 45.54 -11.77 -32.29
C VAL A 340 46.94 -11.14 -32.28
N LEU A 341 47.17 -10.11 -31.46
CA LEU A 341 48.48 -9.48 -31.32
C LEU A 341 49.55 -10.48 -30.84
N LEU A 342 49.21 -11.35 -29.89
CA LEU A 342 50.09 -12.43 -29.43
C LEU A 342 50.40 -13.43 -30.54
N ALA A 343 49.40 -13.88 -31.30
CA ALA A 343 49.59 -14.79 -32.42
C ALA A 343 50.52 -14.20 -33.50
N VAL A 344 50.35 -12.91 -33.83
CA VAL A 344 51.21 -12.17 -34.76
C VAL A 344 52.64 -12.03 -34.23
N LEU A 345 52.80 -11.74 -32.94
CA LEU A 345 54.13 -11.63 -32.31
C LEU A 345 54.87 -12.99 -32.29
N VAL A 346 54.15 -14.08 -32.02
CA VAL A 346 54.70 -15.44 -32.03
C VAL A 346 55.06 -15.89 -33.45
N SER A 347 54.22 -15.60 -34.44
CA SER A 347 54.50 -15.94 -35.84
C SER A 347 55.71 -15.17 -36.38
N ARG A 348 55.85 -13.88 -36.03
CA ARG A 348 57.05 -13.08 -36.36
C ARG A 348 58.32 -13.64 -35.71
N ARG A 349 58.27 -14.07 -34.44
CA ARG A 349 59.42 -14.70 -33.77
C ARG A 349 59.82 -16.05 -34.38
N ARG A 350 58.86 -16.85 -34.85
CA ARG A 350 59.17 -18.11 -35.56
C ARG A 350 59.79 -17.87 -36.94
N SER A 351 59.35 -16.83 -37.65
CA SER A 351 59.91 -16.45 -38.95
C SER A 351 61.36 -15.93 -38.88
N THR A 352 61.75 -15.30 -37.77
CA THR A 352 63.15 -14.85 -37.58
C THR A 352 64.10 -16.00 -37.23
N ASN A 353 63.62 -17.06 -36.57
CA ASN A 353 64.46 -18.22 -36.23
C ASN A 353 64.70 -19.18 -37.40
N THR A 354 63.84 -19.21 -38.42
CA THR A 354 64.06 -20.04 -39.62
C THR A 354 65.00 -19.40 -40.65
N ARG A 355 65.29 -18.11 -40.54
CA ARG A 355 66.28 -17.42 -41.41
C ARG A 355 67.72 -17.47 -40.91
N GLY A 356 67.97 -17.93 -39.68
CA GLY A 356 69.32 -18.06 -39.11
C GLY A 356 70.00 -19.42 -39.29
N ALA A 357 69.33 -20.40 -39.93
CA ALA A 357 69.86 -21.76 -40.11
C ALA A 357 70.48 -22.04 -41.49
N ARG A 358 70.79 -21.00 -42.27
CA ARG A 358 71.65 -21.09 -43.46
C ARG A 358 72.71 -20.00 -43.39
N GLY A 359 73.79 -20.32 -42.71
CA GLY A 359 75.05 -19.59 -42.65
C GLY A 359 76.13 -20.58 -42.31
#